data_AF-A0A171DQ10-F1
#
_entry.id   AF-A0A171DQ10-F1
#
_cell.length_a   1.000
_cell.length_b   1.000
_cell.length_c   1.000
_cell.angle_alpha   90.00
_cell.angle_beta   90.00
_cell.angle_gamma   90.00
#
_symmetry.space_group_name_H-M   'P 1'
#
loop_
_entity.id
_entity.type
_entity.pdbx_description
1 polymer ?
#
loop_
_entity_poly.entity_id
_entity_poly.type
_entity_poly.pdbx_seq_one_letter_code
_entity_poly.pdbx_strand_id
1 'polypeptide(L)'
;MSIQPIGPVAGPLRITGPAEVGGTAAPSGTAEVFGNLLTQGVDTLQQTQANADSLAVKAATGDLQDAHDYMAASTEAALATQMTVAIRDKAVAAFTEIMRMQA
;
A
#
# COMPACT_ATOMS: atom_id res chain seq x y z
N MET A 1 -54.92 -42.57 -27.72
CA MET A 1 -53.68 -41.82 -28.00
C MET A 1 -54.00 -40.32 -27.93
N SER A 2 -54.28 -39.82 -26.73
CA SER A 2 -54.59 -38.39 -26.52
C SER A 2 -53.30 -37.65 -26.22
N ILE A 3 -52.95 -36.74 -27.11
CA ILE A 3 -51.90 -35.73 -26.92
C ILE A 3 -52.47 -34.61 -26.05
N GLN A 4 -51.85 -34.42 -24.89
CA GLN A 4 -52.17 -33.33 -23.96
C GLN A 4 -51.78 -31.97 -24.60
N PRO A 5 -52.62 -30.92 -24.53
CA PRO A 5 -52.24 -29.60 -25.02
C PRO A 5 -51.16 -28.97 -24.13
N ILE A 6 -50.17 -28.35 -24.77
CA ILE A 6 -49.10 -27.57 -24.13
C ILE A 6 -49.68 -26.30 -23.52
N GLY A 7 -49.51 -26.13 -22.20
CA GLY A 7 -49.96 -24.95 -21.46
C GLY A 7 -49.06 -23.73 -21.68
N PRO A 8 -49.57 -22.51 -21.45
CA PRO A 8 -48.83 -21.27 -21.69
C PRO A 8 -47.72 -21.08 -20.65
N VAL A 9 -46.53 -20.70 -21.13
CA VAL A 9 -45.37 -20.34 -20.29
C VAL A 9 -45.59 -18.98 -19.63
N ALA A 10 -46.19 -18.97 -18.45
CA ALA A 10 -46.32 -17.80 -17.60
C ALA A 10 -45.21 -17.79 -16.54
N GLY A 11 -44.06 -17.22 -16.89
CA GLY A 11 -42.99 -16.92 -15.96
C GLY A 11 -41.95 -16.01 -16.63
N PRO A 12 -41.49 -14.93 -15.97
CA PRO A 12 -40.58 -13.98 -16.60
C PRO A 12 -39.28 -14.69 -16.99
N LEU A 13 -38.90 -14.56 -18.26
CA LEU A 13 -37.59 -15.00 -18.75
C LEU A 13 -36.50 -14.35 -17.90
N ARG A 14 -35.80 -15.17 -17.12
CA ARG A 14 -34.58 -14.77 -16.44
C ARG A 14 -33.49 -14.63 -17.51
N ILE A 15 -33.15 -13.39 -17.86
CA ILE A 15 -31.89 -13.10 -18.54
C ILE A 15 -30.80 -13.44 -17.53
N THR A 16 -30.06 -14.51 -17.78
CA THR A 16 -28.78 -14.75 -17.09
C THR A 16 -27.81 -13.72 -17.63
N GLY A 17 -27.76 -12.55 -16.99
CA GLY A 17 -26.65 -11.61 -17.14
C GLY A 17 -25.40 -12.19 -16.49
N PRO A 18 -24.20 -11.75 -16.90
CA PRO A 18 -22.97 -12.20 -16.26
C PRO A 18 -23.06 -11.91 -14.76
N ALA A 19 -22.69 -12.93 -13.97
CA ALA A 19 -22.82 -12.99 -12.53
C ALA A 19 -22.65 -11.64 -11.84
N GLU A 20 -23.68 -11.22 -11.13
CA GLU A 20 -23.55 -10.31 -10.01
C GLU A 20 -22.58 -10.95 -9.01
N VAL A 21 -21.31 -10.51 -9.09
CA VAL A 21 -20.30 -10.74 -8.05
C VAL A 21 -20.77 -9.95 -6.83
N GLY A 22 -21.68 -10.57 -6.08
CA GLY A 22 -22.08 -10.14 -4.76
C GLY A 22 -20.85 -10.13 -3.87
N GLY A 23 -20.51 -8.93 -3.40
CA GLY A 23 -19.54 -8.70 -2.34
C GLY A 23 -18.09 -8.93 -2.76
N THR A 24 -17.42 -7.85 -3.17
CA THR A 24 -16.01 -7.70 -2.79
C THR A 24 -15.97 -7.66 -1.27
N ALA A 25 -15.86 -8.83 -0.64
CA ALA A 25 -15.39 -8.91 0.74
C ALA A 25 -14.08 -8.14 0.76
N ALA A 26 -14.06 -7.01 1.46
CA ALA A 26 -12.84 -6.25 1.66
C ALA A 26 -11.78 -7.24 2.16
N PRO A 27 -10.61 -7.34 1.51
CA PRO A 27 -9.59 -8.30 1.90
C PRO A 27 -9.22 -8.00 3.35
N SER A 28 -9.69 -8.85 4.25
CA SER A 28 -9.66 -8.60 5.70
C SER A 28 -8.26 -8.73 6.30
N GLY A 29 -7.22 -8.75 5.47
CA GLY A 29 -5.81 -8.75 5.87
C GLY A 29 -4.96 -7.67 5.17
N THR A 30 -5.52 -6.84 4.28
CA THR A 30 -4.72 -5.79 3.61
C THR A 30 -4.28 -4.69 4.57
N ALA A 31 -5.08 -4.40 5.60
CA ALA A 31 -4.71 -3.44 6.64
C ALA A 31 -3.50 -3.94 7.47
N GLU A 32 -3.47 -5.23 7.81
CA GLU A 32 -2.35 -5.86 8.53
C GLU A 32 -1.08 -5.91 7.67
N VAL A 33 -1.22 -6.25 6.38
CA VAL A 33 -0.09 -6.25 5.44
C VAL A 33 0.48 -4.84 5.25
N PHE A 34 -0.36 -3.82 5.11
CA PHE A 34 0.10 -2.42 5.01
C PHE A 34 0.76 -1.96 6.31
N GLY A 35 0.18 -2.29 7.47
CA GLY A 35 0.75 -1.98 8.78
C GLY A 35 2.15 -2.57 8.93
N ASN A 36 2.33 -3.85 8.58
CA ASN A 36 3.63 -4.52 8.63
C ASN A 36 4.65 -3.88 7.67
N LEU A 37 4.23 -3.56 6.44
CA LEU A 37 5.10 -2.88 5.46
C LEU A 37 5.51 -1.48 5.94
N LEU A 38 4.60 -0.76 6.59
CA LEU A 38 4.88 0.57 7.14
C LEU A 38 5.86 0.47 8.31
N THR A 39 5.66 -0.46 9.24
CA THR A 39 6.60 -0.71 10.35
C THR A 39 7.99 -1.04 9.81
N GLN A 40 8.06 -1.95 8.84
CA GLN A 40 9.33 -2.34 8.22
C GLN A 40 10.00 -1.20 7.45
N GLY A 41 9.21 -0.32 6.81
CA GLY A 41 9.72 0.89 6.17
C GLY A 41 10.29 1.91 7.16
N VAL A 42 9.65 2.08 8.31
CA VAL A 42 10.14 2.95 9.39
C VAL A 42 11.44 2.39 10.00
N ASP A 43 11.51 1.08 10.24
CA ASP A 43 12.74 0.42 10.72
C ASP A 43 13.89 0.60 9.70
N THR A 44 13.58 0.49 8.41
CA THR A 44 14.55 0.71 7.33
C THR A 44 15.05 2.16 7.32
N LEU A 45 14.15 3.14 7.48
CA LEU A 45 14.53 4.56 7.58
C LEU A 45 15.45 4.82 8.78
N GLN A 46 15.15 4.21 9.93
CA GLN A 46 16.01 4.31 11.12
C GLN A 46 17.40 3.72 10.86
N GLN A 47 17.50 2.58 10.15
CA GLN A 47 18.79 2.00 9.78
C GLN A 47 19.56 2.90 8.81
N THR A 48 18.92 3.46 7.78
CA THR A 48 19.56 4.39 6.84
C THR A 48 20.08 5.63 7.55
N GLN A 49 19.29 6.21 8.47
CA GLN A 49 19.70 7.35 9.29
C GLN A 49 20.89 7.01 10.20
N ALA A 50 20.86 5.86 10.88
CA ALA A 50 21.94 5.41 11.75
C ALA A 50 23.24 5.12 10.99
N ASN A 51 23.14 4.63 9.74
CA ASN A 51 24.28 4.44 8.87
C ASN A 51 24.93 5.78 8.50
N ALA A 52 24.12 6.76 8.09
CA ALA A 52 24.59 8.12 7.80
C ALA A 52 25.29 8.75 9.02
N ASP A 53 24.72 8.60 10.23
CA ASP A 53 25.33 9.10 11.47
C ASP A 53 26.66 8.39 11.81
N SER A 54 26.73 7.07 11.64
CA SER A 54 27.98 6.32 11.82
C SER A 54 29.07 6.77 10.85
N LEU A 55 28.71 7.04 9.58
CA LEU A 55 29.64 7.58 8.59
C LEU A 55 30.03 9.02 8.91
N ALA A 56 29.12 9.84 9.45
CA ALA A 56 29.39 11.20 9.91
C ALA A 56 30.42 11.22 11.04
N VAL A 57 30.30 10.31 12.01
CA VAL A 57 31.26 10.18 13.12
C VAL A 57 32.64 9.77 12.59
N LYS A 58 32.71 8.81 11.65
CA LYS A 58 33.96 8.39 11.01
C LYS A 58 34.60 9.50 10.17
N ALA A 59 33.79 10.32 9.51
CA ALA A 59 34.20 11.53 8.80
C ALA A 59 34.84 12.54 9.76
N ALA A 60 34.21 12.77 10.91
CA ALA A 60 34.67 13.73 11.91
C ALA A 60 35.94 13.25 12.65
N THR A 61 36.16 11.94 12.81
CA THR A 61 37.37 11.38 13.42
C THR A 61 38.57 11.30 12.47
N GLY A 62 38.40 11.63 11.19
CA GLY A 62 39.47 11.63 10.19
C GLY A 62 39.86 10.24 9.65
N ASP A 63 39.05 9.22 9.93
CA ASP A 63 39.26 7.81 9.53
C ASP A 63 38.44 7.44 8.28
N LEU A 64 37.84 8.43 7.64
CA LEU A 64 36.99 8.21 6.48
C LEU A 64 37.87 8.07 5.24
N GLN A 65 38.08 6.82 4.81
CA GLN A 65 38.79 6.50 3.57
C GLN A 65 38.14 7.14 2.33
N ASP A 66 36.82 7.33 2.34
CA ASP A 66 36.07 7.88 1.21
C ASP A 66 35.00 8.90 1.65
N ALA A 67 35.28 10.18 1.46
CA ALA A 67 34.31 11.29 1.67
C ALA A 67 33.02 11.12 0.85
N HIS A 68 33.08 10.35 -0.23
CA HIS A 68 31.97 10.07 -1.13
C HIS A 68 30.90 9.18 -0.50
N ASP A 69 31.26 8.25 0.40
CA ASP A 69 30.32 7.36 1.07
C ASP A 69 29.43 8.11 2.05
N TYR A 70 29.98 9.10 2.75
CA TYR A 70 29.20 9.99 3.61
C TYR A 70 28.22 10.84 2.79
N MET A 71 28.67 11.41 1.68
CA MET A 71 27.80 12.20 0.79
C MET A 71 26.67 11.34 0.21
N ALA A 72 26.96 10.12 -0.24
CA ALA A 72 25.97 9.17 -0.73
C ALA A 72 24.95 8.79 0.37
N ALA A 73 25.41 8.39 1.55
CA ALA A 73 24.55 8.03 2.68
C ALA A 73 23.68 9.20 3.15
N SER A 74 24.22 10.42 3.19
CA SER A 74 23.46 11.61 3.56
C SER A 74 22.36 11.94 2.56
N THR A 75 22.63 11.76 1.25
CA THR A 75 21.66 12.00 0.17
C THR A 75 20.57 10.94 0.19
N GLU A 76 20.94 9.68 0.43
CA GLU A 76 19.99 8.57 0.58
C GLU A 76 19.06 8.78 1.78
N ALA A 77 19.61 9.14 2.95
CA ALA A 77 18.82 9.42 4.15
C ALA A 77 17.85 10.59 3.94
N ALA A 78 18.29 11.67 3.28
CA ALA A 78 17.45 12.82 2.96
C ALA A 78 16.31 12.43 2.00
N LEU A 79 16.62 11.68 0.94
CA LEU A 79 15.62 11.22 -0.03
C LEU A 79 14.62 10.25 0.59
N ALA A 80 15.09 9.29 1.41
CA ALA A 80 14.25 8.34 2.12
C ALA A 80 13.26 9.05 3.07
N THR A 81 13.73 10.09 3.76
CA THR A 81 12.88 10.92 4.64
C THR A 81 11.81 11.65 3.83
N GLN A 82 12.18 12.29 2.71
CA GLN A 82 11.24 12.99 1.83
C GLN A 82 10.17 12.05 1.27
N MET A 83 10.60 10.86 0.83
CA MET A 83 9.69 9.83 0.33
C MET A 83 8.73 9.33 1.41
N THR A 84 9.20 9.18 2.65
CA THR A 84 8.37 8.78 3.79
C THR A 84 7.27 9.81 4.07
N VAL A 85 7.59 11.10 4.02
CA VAL A 85 6.60 12.19 4.18
C VAL A 85 5.56 12.13 3.05
N ALA A 86 5.99 11.98 1.79
CA ALA A 86 5.09 11.89 0.66
C ALA A 86 4.12 10.68 0.76
N ILE A 87 4.62 9.53 1.22
CA ILE A 87 3.80 8.33 1.45
C ILE A 87 2.80 8.57 2.59
N ARG A 88 3.24 9.18 3.70
CA ARG A 88 2.37 9.54 4.83
C ARG A 88 1.22 10.44 4.36
N ASP A 89 1.53 11.50 3.63
CA ASP A 89 0.54 12.46 3.14
C ASP A 89 -0.47 11.78 2.20
N LYS A 90 0.01 10.90 1.31
CA LYS A 90 -0.87 10.14 0.40
C LYS A 90 -1.75 9.14 1.14
N ALA A 91 -1.24 8.49 2.20
CA ALA A 91 -1.99 7.57 3.03
C ALA A 91 -3.13 8.28 3.79
N VAL A 92 -2.86 9.47 4.36
CA VAL A 92 -3.87 10.29 5.03
C VAL A 92 -4.94 10.77 4.05
N ALA A 93 -4.54 11.21 2.86
CA ALA A 93 -5.46 11.61 1.81
C ALA A 93 -6.37 10.44 1.36
N ALA A 94 -5.80 9.25 1.17
CA ALA A 94 -6.56 8.05 0.80
C ALA A 94 -7.58 7.65 1.89
N PHE A 95 -7.19 7.70 3.17
CA PHE A 95 -8.11 7.44 4.28
C PHE A 95 -9.27 8.46 4.29
N THR A 96 -8.94 9.75 4.12
CA THR A 96 -9.95 10.83 4.09
C THR A 96 -10.94 10.65 2.92
N GLU A 97 -10.45 10.24 1.75
CA GLU A 97 -11.28 9.98 0.58
C GLU A 97 -12.22 8.78 0.79
N ILE A 98 -11.72 7.67 1.37
CA ILE A 98 -12.55 6.50 1.71
C ILE A 98 -13.68 6.90 2.67
N MET A 99 -13.38 7.72 3.68
CA MET A 99 -14.38 8.22 4.61
C MET A 99 -15.42 9.13 3.94
N ARG A 100 -15.03 9.88 2.89
CA ARG A 100 -15.97 10.70 2.09
C ARG A 100 -16.84 9.87 1.14
N MET A 101 -16.37 8.73 0.64
CA MET A 101 -17.18 7.85 -0.22
C MET A 101 -18.21 7.03 0.56
N GLN A 102 -17.99 6.79 1.86
CA GLN A 102 -18.87 5.98 2.70
C GLN A 102 -19.88 6.78 3.54
N ALA A 103 -19.74 8.11 3.60
CA ALA A 103 -20.63 9.01 4.34
C ALA A 103 -21.79 9.56 3.48
#